data_AF-A0A3D0UPT3-F1
#
_entry.id   AF-A0A3D0UPT3-F1
#
_cell.length_a   1.000
_cell.length_b   1.000
_cell.length_c   1.000
_cell.angle_alpha   90.00
_cell.angle_beta   90.00
_cell.angle_gamma   90.00
#
_symmetry.space_group_name_H-M   'P 1'
#
loop_
_entity.id
_entity.type
_entity.pdbx_description
1 polymer ?
#
loop_
_entity_poly.entity_id
_entity_poly.type
_entity_poly.pdbx_seq_one_letter_code
_entity_poly.pdbx_strand_id
1 'polypeptide(L)'
;MGASEMHVVMASGFAGGISLSGGACGALAAAIWLTAMDGREEGASKIGYFNNPAYSAVIDRFVESTDCEFECCEIVGRKFESIDDHAAYLREGGCSEVIEALATQ
;
A
#
# COMPACT_ATOMS: atom_id res chain seq x y z
N MET A 1 9.54 -6.37 -0.57
CA MET A 1 8.33 -7.22 -0.48
C MET A 1 8.48 -8.38 -1.45
N GLY A 2 8.66 -9.62 -0.97
CA GLY A 2 8.85 -10.79 -1.84
C GLY A 2 7.54 -11.17 -2.53
N ALA A 3 7.35 -10.75 -3.78
CA ALA A 3 6.10 -10.90 -4.52
C ALA A 3 6.39 -11.45 -5.93
N SER A 4 5.50 -12.27 -6.48
CA SER A 4 5.58 -12.72 -7.87
C SER A 4 5.24 -11.57 -8.83
N GLU A 5 5.61 -11.70 -10.11
CA GLU A 5 5.21 -10.70 -11.13
C GLU A 5 3.69 -10.51 -11.20
N MET A 6 2.92 -11.59 -11.02
CA MET A 6 1.46 -11.51 -10.96
C MET A 6 1.00 -10.65 -9.78
N HIS A 7 1.62 -10.80 -8.61
CA HIS A 7 1.28 -9.98 -7.45
C HIS A 7 1.59 -8.50 -7.71
N VAL A 8 2.70 -8.19 -8.38
CA VAL A 8 3.05 -6.80 -8.76
C VAL A 8 2.00 -6.18 -9.68
N VAL A 9 1.56 -6.93 -10.71
CA VAL A 9 0.51 -6.46 -11.65
C VAL A 9 -0.84 -6.27 -10.94
N MET A 10 -1.19 -7.14 -10.00
CA MET A 10 -2.44 -6.95 -9.24
C MET A 10 -2.36 -5.73 -8.32
N ALA A 11 -1.21 -5.54 -7.66
CA ALA A 11 -0.99 -4.41 -6.76
C ALA A 11 -0.96 -3.06 -7.49
N SER A 12 -0.64 -3.01 -8.80
CA SER A 12 -0.62 -1.75 -9.55
C SER A 12 -1.98 -1.06 -9.62
N GLY A 13 -3.09 -1.79 -9.44
CA GLY A 13 -4.43 -1.20 -9.34
C GLY A 13 -4.61 -0.25 -8.16
N PHE A 14 -3.76 -0.35 -7.13
CA PHE A 14 -3.78 0.55 -5.97
C PHE A 14 -3.07 1.89 -6.20
N ALA A 15 -2.36 2.06 -7.33
CA ALA A 15 -1.58 3.26 -7.64
C ALA A 15 -2.41 4.57 -7.54
N GLY A 16 -1.77 5.62 -7.01
CA GLY A 16 -2.37 6.95 -6.83
C GLY A 16 -3.66 6.99 -5.99
N GLY A 17 -3.81 6.06 -5.04
CA GLY A 17 -4.98 5.99 -4.18
C GLY A 17 -6.16 5.29 -4.84
N ILE A 18 -5.94 4.06 -5.31
CA ILE A 18 -6.91 3.21 -6.04
C ILE A 18 -7.32 3.87 -7.36
N SER A 19 -6.67 3.47 -8.44
CA SER A 19 -6.92 3.99 -9.78
C SER A 19 -6.83 5.53 -9.88
N LEU A 20 -5.81 6.13 -9.27
CA LEU A 20 -5.54 7.57 -9.27
C LEU A 20 -6.62 8.46 -8.62
N SER A 21 -7.57 7.90 -7.87
CA SER A 21 -8.66 8.68 -7.28
C SER A 21 -8.20 9.68 -6.20
N GLY A 22 -6.99 9.47 -5.66
CA GLY A 22 -6.46 10.16 -4.49
C GLY A 22 -7.03 9.64 -3.17
N GLY A 23 -7.83 8.57 -3.19
CA GLY A 23 -8.35 7.90 -1.99
C GLY A 23 -7.26 7.18 -1.19
N ALA A 24 -7.63 6.17 -0.40
CA ALA A 24 -6.72 5.46 0.51
C ALA A 24 -5.35 5.10 -0.09
N CYS A 25 -4.28 5.19 0.71
CA CYS A 25 -2.90 4.98 0.27
C CYS A 25 -2.70 3.64 -0.42
N GLY A 26 -2.21 3.71 -1.67
CA GLY A 26 -1.99 2.53 -2.49
C GLY A 26 -0.90 1.60 -1.95
N ALA A 27 0.14 2.16 -1.33
CA ALA A 27 1.23 1.38 -0.74
C ALA A 27 0.73 0.56 0.46
N LEU A 28 -0.11 1.16 1.32
CA LEU A 28 -0.74 0.46 2.45
C LEU A 28 -1.65 -0.67 1.97
N ALA A 29 -2.49 -0.41 0.96
CA ALA A 29 -3.37 -1.42 0.39
C ALA A 29 -2.57 -2.60 -0.19
N ALA A 30 -1.48 -2.32 -0.91
CA ALA A 30 -0.58 -3.35 -1.43
C ALA A 30 0.10 -4.14 -0.31
N ALA A 31 0.59 -3.49 0.75
CA ALA A 31 1.26 -4.14 1.87
C ALA A 31 0.32 -5.08 2.64
N ILE A 32 -0.90 -4.63 2.96
CA ILE A 32 -1.92 -5.47 3.63
C ILE A 32 -2.30 -6.65 2.74
N TRP A 33 -2.52 -6.41 1.44
CA TRP A 33 -2.89 -7.47 0.51
C TRP A 33 -1.78 -8.52 0.37
N LEU A 34 -0.51 -8.11 0.23
CA LEU A 34 0.62 -9.02 0.17
C LEU A 34 0.78 -9.82 1.47
N THR A 35 0.63 -9.16 2.63
CA THR A 35 0.64 -9.84 3.93
C THR A 35 -0.47 -10.89 4.02
N ALA A 36 -1.65 -10.57 3.48
CA ALA A 36 -2.77 -11.50 3.43
C ALA A 36 -2.54 -12.67 2.48
N MET A 37 -1.76 -12.49 1.41
CA MET A 37 -1.39 -13.57 0.48
C MET A 37 -0.35 -14.51 1.08
N ASP A 38 0.60 -13.98 1.87
CA ASP A 38 1.65 -14.76 2.54
C ASP A 38 1.10 -15.65 3.67
N GLY A 39 0.04 -15.19 4.35
CA GLY A 39 -0.60 -15.92 5.45
C GLY A 39 -1.63 -16.99 5.05
N ARG A 40 -1.77 -17.35 3.77
CA ARG A 40 -2.74 -18.37 3.34
C ARG A 40 -2.13 -19.77 3.39
N GLU A 41 -2.69 -20.63 4.25
CA GLU A 41 -2.83 -22.04 3.88
C GLU A 41 -3.97 -22.16 2.85
N GLU A 42 -3.79 -23.02 1.85
CA GLU A 42 -4.82 -23.32 0.85
C GLU A 42 -6.13 -23.74 1.55
N GLY A 43 -7.18 -22.92 1.44
CA GLY A 43 -8.50 -23.22 2.01
C GLY A 43 -9.00 -22.29 3.12
N ALA A 44 -8.21 -21.31 3.57
CA ALA A 44 -8.69 -20.33 4.55
C ALA A 44 -9.84 -19.47 3.96
N SER A 45 -11.04 -19.64 4.52
CA SER A 45 -12.30 -19.04 4.04
C SER A 45 -12.55 -17.63 4.57
N LYS A 46 -11.70 -17.12 5.48
CA LYS A 46 -11.87 -15.80 6.09
C LYS A 46 -10.53 -15.20 6.53
N ILE A 47 -10.25 -13.99 6.06
CA ILE A 47 -9.14 -13.18 6.58
C ILE A 47 -9.62 -12.58 7.91
N GLY A 48 -9.05 -13.04 9.02
CA GLY A 48 -9.29 -12.45 10.34
C GLY A 48 -8.60 -11.10 10.47
N TYR A 49 -9.26 -10.02 10.03
CA TYR A 49 -8.65 -8.68 9.97
C TYR A 49 -8.31 -8.10 11.36
N PHE A 50 -9.17 -8.32 12.36
CA PHE A 50 -9.08 -7.63 13.66
C PHE A 50 -8.11 -8.26 14.68
N ASN A 51 -7.64 -9.50 14.48
CA ASN A 51 -6.81 -10.22 15.45
C ASN A 51 -5.50 -10.74 14.86
N ASN A 52 -5.08 -10.26 13.68
CA ASN A 52 -3.81 -10.67 13.09
C ASN A 52 -2.72 -9.64 13.42
N PRO A 53 -1.72 -9.99 14.27
CA PRO A 53 -0.64 -9.08 14.64
C PRO A 53 0.20 -8.63 13.43
N ALA A 54 0.20 -9.38 12.33
CA ALA A 54 0.89 -8.97 11.11
C ALA A 54 0.22 -7.75 10.45
N TYR A 55 -1.12 -7.68 10.46
CA TYR A 55 -1.84 -6.54 9.89
C TYR A 55 -1.73 -5.30 10.77
N SER A 56 -1.83 -5.46 12.10
CA SER A 56 -1.64 -4.33 13.02
C SER A 56 -0.23 -3.76 12.89
N ALA A 57 0.80 -4.61 12.83
CA ALA A 57 2.18 -4.14 12.65
C ALA A 57 2.38 -3.36 11.33
N VAL A 58 1.70 -3.75 10.25
CA VAL A 58 1.73 -3.01 8.97
C VAL A 58 1.05 -1.64 9.10
N ILE A 59 -0.12 -1.60 9.75
CA ILE A 59 -0.88 -0.36 9.98
C ILE A 59 -0.13 0.59 10.92
N ASP A 60 0.47 0.09 11.99
CA ASP A 60 1.19 0.89 12.98
C ASP A 60 2.37 1.62 12.32
N ARG A 61 3.19 0.88 11.56
CA ARG A 61 4.31 1.45 10.78
C ARG A 61 3.85 2.48 9.76
N PHE A 62 2.69 2.27 9.14
CA PHE A 62 2.12 3.22 8.21
C PHE A 62 1.72 4.52 8.91
N VAL A 63 0.94 4.41 9.99
CA VAL A 63 0.44 5.55 10.76
C VAL A 63 1.57 6.41 11.32
N GLU A 64 2.66 5.77 11.78
CA GLU A 64 3.88 6.45 12.23
C GLU A 64 4.57 7.25 11.11
N SER A 65 4.41 6.85 9.84
CA SER A 65 5.02 7.50 8.67
C SER A 65 4.13 8.56 7.99
N THR A 66 2.86 8.67 8.37
CA THR A 66 1.89 9.53 7.67
C THR A 66 1.11 10.48 8.57
N ASP A 67 1.55 10.69 9.81
CA ASP A 67 0.84 11.52 10.80
C ASP A 67 -0.64 11.12 10.96
N CYS A 68 -0.93 9.81 10.87
CA CYS A 68 -2.28 9.23 10.89
C CYS A 68 -3.18 9.54 9.67
N GLU A 69 -2.64 10.12 8.59
CA GLU A 69 -3.39 10.32 7.34
C GLU A 69 -3.40 9.06 6.49
N PHE A 70 -4.55 8.77 5.86
CA PHE A 70 -4.74 7.55 5.04
C PHE A 70 -4.99 7.86 3.57
N GLU A 71 -5.53 9.03 3.26
CA GLU A 71 -5.85 9.48 1.92
C GLU A 71 -4.56 9.84 1.17
N CYS A 72 -4.35 9.21 0.02
CA CYS A 72 -3.20 9.46 -0.84
C CYS A 72 -3.10 10.93 -1.22
N CYS A 73 -4.22 11.62 -1.46
CA CYS A 73 -4.18 13.03 -1.81
C CYS A 73 -3.79 13.95 -0.65
N GLU A 74 -4.07 13.54 0.59
CA GLU A 74 -3.66 14.30 1.78
C GLU A 74 -2.19 14.03 2.10
N ILE A 75 -1.77 12.76 2.05
CA ILE A 75 -0.37 12.34 2.27
C ILE A 75 0.56 12.99 1.23
N VAL A 76 0.17 12.97 -0.05
CA VAL A 76 0.97 13.54 -1.15
C VAL A 76 0.74 15.05 -1.31
N GLY A 77 -0.33 15.59 -0.73
CA GLY A 77 -0.75 16.99 -0.86
C GLY A 77 -1.34 17.35 -2.24
N ARG A 78 -1.58 16.37 -3.12
CA ARG A 78 -2.24 16.56 -4.42
C ARG A 78 -2.84 15.27 -4.97
N LYS A 79 -3.71 15.40 -5.98
CA LYS A 79 -4.14 14.30 -6.84
C LYS A 79 -3.28 14.22 -8.08
N PHE A 80 -3.19 13.02 -8.66
CA PHE A 80 -2.49 12.80 -9.91
C PHE A 80 -3.45 12.94 -11.09
N GLU A 81 -3.01 13.65 -12.13
CA GLU A 81 -3.84 13.89 -13.32
C GLU A 81 -3.79 12.71 -14.30
N SER A 82 -2.70 11.95 -14.26
CA SER A 82 -2.46 10.83 -15.17
C SER A 82 -1.50 9.80 -14.57
N ILE A 83 -1.40 8.64 -15.24
CA ILE A 83 -0.43 7.61 -14.88
C ILE A 83 1.00 8.14 -15.02
N ASP A 84 1.27 8.97 -16.05
CA ASP A 84 2.59 9.55 -16.28
C ASP A 84 3.00 10.52 -15.16
N ASP A 85 2.05 11.33 -14.67
CA ASP A 85 2.24 12.23 -13.54
C ASP A 85 2.56 11.46 -12.25
N HIS A 86 1.78 10.42 -11.95
CA HIS A 86 2.06 9.52 -10.83
C HIS A 86 3.43 8.83 -10.96
N ALA A 87 3.77 8.35 -12.15
CA ALA A 87 5.04 7.69 -12.40
C ALA A 87 6.23 8.65 -12.29
N ALA A 88 6.09 9.90 -12.74
CA ALA A 88 7.10 10.94 -12.56
C ALA A 88 7.35 11.22 -11.08
N TYR A 89 6.27 11.42 -10.31
CA TYR A 89 6.36 11.64 -8.86
C TYR A 89 7.09 10.50 -8.13
N LEU A 90 6.78 9.24 -8.47
CA LEU A 90 7.48 8.08 -7.90
C LEU A 90 8.98 8.05 -8.27
N ARG A 91 9.34 8.41 -9.51
CA ARG A 91 10.75 8.44 -9.95
C ARG A 91 11.56 9.53 -9.25
N GLU A 92 10.91 10.59 -8.79
CA GLU A 92 11.54 11.70 -8.06
C GLU A 92 11.71 11.41 -6.56
N GLY A 93 11.35 10.22 -6.11
CA GLY A 93 11.45 9.78 -4.71
C GLY A 93 10.09 9.69 -4.04
N GLY A 94 9.14 10.57 -4.37
CA GLY A 94 7.72 10.51 -4.01
C GLY A 94 7.37 9.70 -2.75
N CYS A 95 6.62 8.63 -2.91
CA CYS A 95 6.15 7.76 -1.82
C CYS A 95 7.23 6.91 -1.13
N SER A 96 8.53 7.19 -1.29
CA SER A 96 9.62 6.33 -0.82
C SER A 96 9.55 6.07 0.68
N GLU A 97 9.30 7.10 1.50
CA GLU A 97 9.23 6.98 2.96
C GLU A 97 8.17 5.95 3.39
N VAL A 98 6.95 6.07 2.86
CA VAL A 98 5.85 5.13 3.13
C VAL A 98 6.19 3.72 2.62
N ILE A 99 6.74 3.61 1.41
CA ILE A 99 7.09 2.31 0.82
C ILE A 99 8.18 1.62 1.65
N GLU A 100 9.19 2.35 2.11
CA GLU A 100 10.28 1.83 2.93
C GLU A 100 9.78 1.37 4.31
N ALA A 101 8.96 2.19 4.97
CA ALA A 101 8.32 1.84 6.25
C ALA A 101 7.53 0.51 6.14
N LEU A 102 6.81 0.34 5.03
CA LEU A 102 6.01 -0.86 4.76
C LEU A 102 6.83 -2.06 4.26
N ALA A 103 7.97 -1.82 3.60
CA ALA A 103 8.81 -2.87 3.04
C ALA A 103 9.67 -3.58 4.08
N THR A 104 9.87 -2.96 5.25
CA THR A 104 10.62 -3.54 6.37
C THR A 104 9.87 -4.77 6.89
N GLN A 105 10.42 -5.97 6.73
CA GLN A 105 9.87 -7.21 7.29
C GLN A 105 10.91 -7.84 8.21
#